data_AF-A0A8T5TZ48-F1
#
_entry.id   AF-A0A8T5TZ48-F1
#
_cell.length_a   1.000
_cell.length_b   1.000
_cell.length_c   1.000
_cell.angle_alpha   90.00
_cell.angle_beta   90.00
_cell.angle_gamma   90.00
#
_symmetry.space_group_name_H-M   'P 1'
#
loop_
_entity.id
_entity.type
_entity.pdbx_description
1 polymer ?
#
loop_
_entity_poly.entity_id
_entity_poly.type
_entity_poly.pdbx_seq_one_letter_code
_entity_poly.pdbx_strand_id
1 'polypeptide(L)' 'MTEIKLNIPKSLHEKMKKHPEIKWDTIAQSALKHYIEKIEITEKIASNSKLTIDDVEDISNEITKRSWQKHKEYLEKLKK' A
#
# COMPACT_ATOMS: atom_id res chain seq x y z
N MET A 1 20.23 15.02 -16.37
CA MET A 1 20.44 13.74 -15.65
C MET A 1 20.99 14.07 -14.27
N THR A 2 20.57 13.32 -13.26
CA THR A 2 21.02 13.44 -11.87
C THR A 2 21.61 12.11 -11.42
N GLU A 3 22.66 12.14 -10.60
CA GLU A 3 23.31 10.93 -10.08
C GLU A 3 22.84 10.65 -8.65
N ILE A 4 22.60 9.38 -8.34
CA ILE A 4 22.27 8.87 -7.01
C ILE A 4 23.30 7.79 -6.65
N LYS A 5 23.91 7.89 -5.47
CA LYS A 5 24.79 6.86 -4.91
C LYS A 5 24.04 6.07 -3.84
N LEU A 6 23.98 4.76 -4.00
CA LEU A 6 23.29 3.85 -3.07
C LEU A 6 24.30 2.93 -2.40
N ASN A 7 24.21 2.83 -1.08
CA ASN A 7 24.91 1.78 -0.34
C ASN A 7 24.09 0.49 -0.38
N ILE A 8 24.62 -0.52 -1.06
CA ILE A 8 24.01 -1.85 -1.15
C ILE A 8 24.88 -2.89 -0.44
N PRO A 9 24.28 -3.93 0.16
CA PRO A 9 25.05 -5.02 0.74
C PRO A 9 25.98 -5.67 -0.28
N LYS A 10 27.22 -5.98 0.14
CA LYS A 10 28.24 -6.59 -0.75
C LYS A 10 27.73 -7.88 -1.40
N SER A 11 27.00 -8.70 -0.66
CA SER A 11 26.40 -9.94 -1.16
C SER A 11 25.39 -9.72 -2.29
N LEU A 12 24.64 -8.61 -2.26
CA LEU A 12 23.70 -8.24 -3.32
C LEU A 12 24.45 -7.77 -4.57
N HIS A 13 25.44 -6.89 -4.38
CA HIS A 13 26.28 -6.40 -5.48
C HIS A 13 27.01 -7.54 -6.21
N GLU A 14 27.52 -8.53 -5.48
CA GLU A 14 28.15 -9.71 -6.08
C GLU A 14 27.17 -10.53 -6.93
N LYS A 15 25.92 -10.67 -6.48
CA LYS A 15 24.87 -11.32 -7.30
C LYS A 15 24.56 -10.51 -8.55
N MET A 16 24.42 -9.19 -8.42
CA MET A 16 24.17 -8.32 -9.58
C MET A 16 25.30 -8.41 -10.62
N LYS A 17 26.56 -8.44 -10.17
CA LYS A 17 27.73 -8.61 -11.05
C LYS A 17 27.77 -9.93 -11.81
N LYS A 18 27.15 -10.99 -11.28
CA LYS A 18 27.02 -12.28 -11.98
C LYS A 18 26.03 -12.23 -13.14
N HIS A 19 25.20 -11.20 -13.20
CA HIS A 19 24.19 -10.98 -14.23
C HIS A 19 24.39 -9.64 -14.95
N PRO A 20 25.49 -9.49 -15.72
CA PRO A 20 25.79 -8.25 -16.45
C PRO A 20 24.82 -7.97 -17.61
N GLU A 21 24.07 -8.96 -18.06
CA GLU A 21 23.01 -8.83 -19.07
C GLU A 21 21.84 -7.96 -18.60
N ILE A 22 21.69 -7.80 -17.28
CA ILE A 22 20.60 -7.05 -16.67
C ILE A 22 20.98 -5.56 -16.55
N LYS A 23 20.13 -4.68 -17.08
CA LYS A 23 20.25 -3.23 -16.93
C LYS A 23 19.78 -2.78 -15.54
N TRP A 24 20.62 -2.99 -14.54
CA TRP A 24 20.30 -2.70 -13.14
C TRP A 24 19.87 -1.25 -12.88
N ASP A 25 20.44 -0.28 -13.60
CA ASP A 25 20.04 1.13 -13.48
C ASP A 25 18.59 1.35 -13.90
N THR A 26 18.14 0.69 -14.97
CA THR A 26 16.74 0.77 -15.42
C THR A 26 15.79 0.13 -14.41
N ILE A 27 16.19 -0.99 -13.81
CA ILE A 27 15.40 -1.63 -12.75
C ILE A 27 15.29 -0.71 -11.53
N ALA A 28 16.39 -0.10 -11.12
CA ALA A 28 16.42 0.83 -9.99
C ALA A 28 15.51 2.05 -10.25
N GLN A 29 15.60 2.66 -11.43
CA GLN A 29 14.76 3.78 -11.83
C GLN A 29 13.26 3.41 -11.82
N SER A 30 12.90 2.26 -12.39
CA SER A 30 11.52 1.78 -12.40
C SER A 30 10.99 1.53 -10.98
N ALA A 31 11.81 0.94 -10.11
CA ALA A 31 11.45 0.69 -8.72
C ALA A 31 11.21 2.00 -7.95
N LEU A 32 12.10 2.99 -8.13
CA LEU A 32 11.96 4.31 -7.51
C LEU A 32 10.71 5.02 -8.02
N LYS A 33 10.47 5.05 -9.33
CA LYS A 33 9.28 5.66 -9.93
C LYS A 33 8.01 5.06 -9.35
N HIS A 34 7.92 3.73 -9.31
CA HIS A 34 6.73 3.04 -8.82
C HIS A 34 6.50 3.28 -7.31
N TYR A 35 7.58 3.42 -6.53
CA TYR A 35 7.46 3.74 -5.11
C TYR A 35 6.99 5.17 -4.88
N ILE A 36 7.51 6.14 -5.66
CA ILE A 36 7.05 7.52 -5.63
C ILE A 36 5.57 7.61 -6.02
N GLU A 37 5.14 6.94 -7.09
CA GLU A 37 3.72 6.90 -7.49
C GLU A 37 2.81 6.40 -6.34
N LYS A 38 3.26 5.40 -5.56
CA LYS A 38 2.51 4.94 -4.38
C LYS A 38 2.42 6.02 -3.31
N ILE A 39 3.53 6.70 -3.00
CA ILE A 39 3.55 7.80 -2.04
C ILE A 39 2.59 8.90 -2.50
N GLU A 40 2.68 9.34 -3.76
CA GLU A 40 1.84 10.41 -4.30
C GLU A 40 0.35 10.04 -4.31
N ILE A 41 -0.01 8.78 -4.59
CA ILE A 41 -1.39 8.31 -4.47
C ILE A 41 -1.85 8.35 -3.02
N THR A 42 -1.04 7.88 -2.08
CA THR A 42 -1.35 7.92 -0.64
C THR A 42 -1.51 9.35 -0.16
N GLU A 43 -0.58 10.23 -0.52
CA GLU A 43 -0.63 11.65 -0.20
C GLU A 43 -1.84 12.32 -0.84
N LYS A 44 -2.17 12.03 -2.10
CA LYS A 44 -3.36 12.59 -2.77
C LYS A 44 -4.66 12.12 -2.12
N ILE A 45 -4.72 10.87 -1.68
CA ILE A 45 -5.88 10.35 -0.94
C ILE A 45 -5.97 11.04 0.42
N ALA A 46 -4.84 11.13 1.15
CA ALA A 46 -4.78 11.75 2.46
C ALA A 46 -5.03 13.27 2.41
N SER A 47 -4.53 13.97 1.40
CA SER A 47 -4.64 15.43 1.25
C SER A 47 -6.04 15.88 0.87
N ASN A 48 -6.79 15.03 0.16
CA ASN A 48 -8.22 15.26 -0.12
C ASN A 48 -9.12 14.72 0.99
N SER A 49 -8.56 13.98 1.96
CA SER A 49 -9.29 13.46 3.09
C SER A 49 -9.51 14.56 4.12
N LYS A 50 -10.77 14.89 4.39
CA LYS A 50 -11.19 15.67 5.55
C LYS A 50 -11.53 14.77 6.75
N LEU A 51 -11.30 13.45 6.64
CA LEU A 51 -11.62 12.51 7.70
C LEU A 51 -10.86 12.87 8.96
N THR A 52 -11.61 13.15 9.99
CA THR A 52 -11.14 13.29 11.37
C THR A 52 -11.15 11.92 12.05
N ILE A 53 -10.56 11.85 13.25
CA ILE A 53 -10.59 10.63 14.08
C ILE A 53 -12.04 10.29 14.45
N ASP A 54 -12.87 11.30 14.70
CA ASP A 54 -14.29 11.14 15.01
C ASP A 54 -15.05 10.51 13.83
N ASP A 55 -14.75 10.93 12.59
CA ASP A 55 -15.36 10.33 11.40
C ASP A 55 -14.99 8.84 11.25
N VAL A 56 -13.77 8.45 11.64
CA VAL A 56 -13.33 7.05 11.62
C VAL A 56 -14.11 6.21 12.63
N GLU A 57 -14.37 6.76 13.81
CA GLU A 57 -15.15 6.10 14.85
C GLU A 57 -16.61 5.90 14.42
N ASP A 58 -17.22 6.92 13.84
CA ASP A 58 -18.59 6.86 13.30
C ASP A 58 -18.72 5.82 12.18
N ILE A 59 -17.77 5.78 11.25
CA ILE A 59 -17.73 4.79 10.17
C ILE A 59 -17.58 3.37 10.74
N SER A 60 -16.69 3.17 11.72
CA SER A 60 -16.46 1.87 12.36
C SER A 60 -17.73 1.33 13.05
N ASN A 61 -18.43 2.21 13.77
CA ASN A 61 -19.67 1.91 14.46
C ASN A 61 -20.79 1.52 13.47
N GLU A 62 -20.96 2.26 12.37
CA GLU A 62 -21.94 1.93 11.33
C GLU A 62 -21.65 0.60 10.63
N ILE A 63 -20.38 0.31 10.31
CA ILE A 63 -19.98 -0.97 9.70
C ILE A 63 -20.30 -2.14 10.64
N THR A 64 -19.96 -2.00 11.92
CA THR A 64 -20.20 -3.03 12.93
C THR A 64 -21.69 -3.30 13.10
N LYS A 65 -22.49 -2.24 13.21
CA LYS A 65 -23.95 -2.32 13.32
C LYS A 65 -24.58 -3.01 12.11
N ARG A 66 -24.19 -2.63 10.89
CA ARG A 66 -24.71 -3.27 9.65
C ARG A 66 -24.29 -4.73 9.53
N SER A 67 -23.06 -5.05 9.92
CA SER A 67 -22.55 -6.42 9.90
C SER A 67 -23.34 -7.29 10.88
N TRP A 68 -23.61 -6.77 12.08
CA TRP A 68 -24.45 -7.43 13.08
C TRP A 68 -25.89 -7.64 12.60
N GLN A 69 -26.49 -6.63 11.98
CA GLN A 69 -27.84 -6.72 11.43
C GLN A 69 -27.95 -7.86 10.40
N LYS A 70 -27.03 -7.92 9.44
CA LYS A 70 -26.97 -8.98 8.44
C LYS A 70 -26.75 -10.35 9.07
N HIS A 71 -25.87 -10.45 10.07
CA HIS A 71 -25.61 -11.69 10.77
C HIS A 71 -26.86 -12.19 11.52
N LYS A 72 -27.59 -11.28 12.17
CA LYS A 72 -28.85 -11.59 12.85
C LYS A 72 -29.91 -12.11 11.88
N GLU A 73 -30.09 -11.44 10.74
CA GLU A 73 -31.02 -11.88 9.68
C GLU A 73 -30.66 -13.26 9.14
N TYR A 74 -29.37 -13.56 8.99
CA TYR A 74 -28.89 -14.89 8.59
C TYR A 74 -29.24 -15.96 9.64
N LEU A 75 -29.00 -15.69 10.92
CA LEU A 75 -29.34 -16.62 12.00
C LEU A 75 -30.85 -16.86 12.14
N GLU A 76 -31.68 -15.83 11.92
CA GLU A 76 -33.14 -15.97 11.92
C GLU A 76 -33.65 -16.85 10.78
N LYS A 77 -33.02 -16.77 9.59
CA LYS A 77 -33.35 -17.65 8.46
C LYS A 77 -32.99 -19.11 8.71
N LEU A 78 -31.94 -19.39 9.49
CA LEU A 78 -31.54 -20.77 9.85
C LEU A 78 -32.44 -21.42 10.92
N LYS A 79 -33.20 -20.61 11.66
CA LYS A 79 -34.13 -21.07 12.70
C LYS A 79 -35.55 -21.34 12.16
N LYS A 80 -35.81 -21.04 10.90
CA LYS A 80 -37.06 -21.34 10.17
C LYS A 80 -36.87 -22.59 9.31
#